data_AF-M5C5M2-F1
#
_entry.id   AF-M5C5M2-F1
#
_cell.length_a   1.000
_cell.length_b   1.000
_cell.length_c   1.000
_cell.angle_alpha   90.00
_cell.angle_beta   90.00
_cell.angle_gamma   90.00
#
_symmetry.space_group_name_H-M   'P 1'
#
loop_
_entity.id
_entity.type
_entity.pdbx_description
1 polymer ?
#
loop_
_entity_poly.entity_id
_entity_poly.type
_entity_poly.pdbx_seq_one_letter_code
_entity_poly.pdbx_strand_id
1 'polypeptide(L)'
;MYPEDFDGIVAGAPAQWWPHLNGFTVHINLLNANATTPGAVIPTSFFTTLNQEVVAQCDKLDGVADGIITNPRKCKPDLTRVACGSTNSSPYVNASNCLSDSQLVTLKAIYTNWTSSNGELLFPTVEPGSEFGWSQTVNGIPYGPAPDFFSYQVLNKTSVQTLQINETELQRLTAIADTTDPGHSNAIDPNLKPFFKRGGKLLQYHGFADPLIS
;
A
#
# COMPACT_ATOMS: atom_id res chain seq x y z
N MET A 1 -11.38 19.98 -11.13
CA MET A 1 -11.01 21.41 -11.14
C MET A 1 -10.97 22.02 -12.54
N TYR A 2 -10.67 21.30 -13.64
CA TYR A 2 -10.61 21.89 -14.99
C TYR A 2 -11.25 20.98 -16.06
N PRO A 3 -12.59 21.00 -16.20
CA PRO A 3 -13.27 20.11 -17.15
C PRO A 3 -13.01 20.45 -18.62
N GLU A 4 -12.61 21.68 -18.92
CA GLU A 4 -12.44 22.19 -20.30
C GLU A 4 -11.06 21.89 -20.91
N ASP A 5 -10.08 21.50 -20.10
CA ASP A 5 -8.67 21.39 -20.52
C ASP A 5 -8.41 20.19 -21.46
N PHE A 6 -9.24 19.15 -21.37
CA PHE A 6 -9.10 17.92 -22.14
C PHE A 6 -10.45 17.42 -22.68
N ASP A 7 -10.44 16.86 -23.88
CA ASP A 7 -11.58 16.13 -24.43
C ASP A 7 -11.53 14.63 -24.09
N GLY A 8 -10.33 14.12 -23.78
CA GLY A 8 -10.08 12.74 -23.39
C GLY A 8 -8.99 12.68 -22.32
N ILE A 9 -9.22 11.89 -21.27
CA ILE A 9 -8.28 11.66 -20.17
C ILE A 9 -8.03 10.16 -20.07
N VAL A 10 -6.75 9.80 -19.95
CA VAL A 10 -6.30 8.46 -19.57
C VAL A 10 -5.58 8.58 -18.23
N ALA A 11 -6.15 7.99 -17.18
CA ALA A 11 -5.65 8.07 -15.80
C ALA A 11 -5.20 6.68 -15.32
N GLY A 12 -3.89 6.45 -15.24
CA GLY A 12 -3.30 5.20 -14.77
C GLY A 12 -2.83 5.30 -13.33
N ALA A 13 -3.10 4.26 -12.53
CA ALA A 13 -2.70 4.14 -11.12
C ALA A 13 -2.82 5.46 -10.33
N PRO A 14 -4.01 6.09 -10.30
CA PRO A 14 -4.15 7.45 -9.83
C PRO A 14 -3.84 7.57 -8.33
N ALA A 15 -3.05 8.58 -7.98
CA ALA A 15 -2.75 8.96 -6.60
C ALA A 15 -3.82 9.93 -6.05
N GLN A 16 -5.12 9.61 -6.24
CA GLN A 16 -6.19 10.61 -6.07
C GLN A 16 -6.41 11.09 -4.63
N TRP A 17 -6.18 10.23 -3.63
CA TRP A 17 -6.44 10.54 -2.21
C TRP A 17 -5.12 10.87 -1.51
N TRP A 18 -4.52 11.98 -1.92
CA TRP A 18 -3.10 12.27 -1.70
C TRP A 18 -2.68 12.23 -0.22
N PRO A 19 -3.40 12.86 0.74
CA PRO A 19 -3.03 12.80 2.16
C PRO A 19 -3.05 11.38 2.72
N HIS A 20 -4.07 10.59 2.40
CA HIS A 20 -4.21 9.22 2.90
C HIS A 20 -3.26 8.24 2.21
N LEU A 21 -2.97 8.41 0.92
CA LEU A 21 -1.94 7.62 0.22
C LEU A 21 -0.55 7.84 0.85
N ASN A 22 -0.18 9.10 1.10
CA ASN A 22 1.10 9.41 1.74
C ASN A 22 1.11 8.94 3.20
N GLY A 23 0.00 9.09 3.92
CA GLY A 23 -0.19 8.52 5.26
C GLY A 23 0.04 7.01 5.27
N PHE A 24 -0.58 6.28 4.34
CA PHE A 24 -0.42 4.84 4.20
C PHE A 24 1.01 4.44 3.84
N THR A 25 1.67 5.19 2.94
CA THR A 25 3.07 4.95 2.55
C THR A 25 4.01 5.04 3.76
N VAL A 26 3.76 5.99 4.68
CA VAL A 26 4.48 6.05 5.96
C VAL A 26 4.08 4.89 6.86
N HIS A 27 2.78 4.66 7.07
CA HIS A 27 2.25 3.62 7.95
C HIS A 27 2.80 2.22 7.62
N ILE A 28 2.68 1.78 6.35
CA ILE A 28 3.10 0.45 5.93
C ILE A 28 4.61 0.22 6.13
N ASN A 29 5.41 1.28 6.02
CA ASN A 29 6.85 1.20 6.29
C ASN A 29 7.15 1.19 7.79
N LEU A 30 6.38 1.90 8.63
CA LEU A 30 6.51 1.78 10.08
C LEU A 30 6.26 0.33 10.57
N LEU A 31 5.38 -0.43 9.90
CA LEU A 31 5.15 -1.84 10.22
C LEU A 31 6.42 -2.71 10.04
N ASN A 32 7.31 -2.37 9.11
CA ASN A 32 8.54 -3.15 8.85
C ASN A 32 9.84 -2.43 9.24
N ALA A 33 9.75 -1.31 9.98
CA ALA A 33 10.92 -0.59 10.47
C ALA A 33 11.39 -1.15 11.82
N ASN A 34 12.72 -1.23 12.03
CA ASN A 34 13.33 -1.74 13.27
C ASN A 34 12.78 -1.08 14.56
N ALA A 35 12.43 0.20 14.50
CA ALA A 35 12.00 0.96 15.67
C ALA A 35 10.52 0.78 16.03
N THR A 36 9.68 0.36 15.08
CA THR A 36 8.21 0.41 15.20
C THR A 36 7.51 -0.87 14.77
N THR A 37 8.25 -1.87 14.27
CA THR A 37 7.66 -3.14 13.84
C THR A 37 6.85 -3.80 14.97
N PRO A 38 5.62 -4.28 14.71
CA PRO A 38 4.76 -4.83 15.75
C PRO A 38 5.23 -6.22 16.24
N GLY A 39 6.07 -6.90 15.46
CA GLY A 39 6.69 -8.17 15.86
C GLY A 39 8.18 -8.13 15.60
N ALA A 40 8.59 -8.61 14.43
CA ALA A 40 9.97 -8.53 13.98
C ALA A 40 10.04 -8.11 12.51
N VAL A 41 11.14 -7.45 12.15
CA VAL A 41 11.38 -7.02 10.75
C VAL A 41 11.46 -8.24 9.84
N ILE A 42 10.75 -8.16 8.73
CA ILE A 42 10.82 -9.11 7.62
C ILE A 42 11.96 -8.65 6.70
N PRO A 43 13.00 -9.48 6.50
CA PRO A 43 14.05 -9.19 5.53
C PRO A 43 13.44 -9.01 4.14
N THR A 44 13.81 -7.93 3.44
CA THR A 44 13.28 -7.64 2.11
C THR A 44 13.57 -8.73 1.08
N SER A 45 14.65 -9.51 1.29
CA SER A 45 14.97 -10.69 0.50
C SER A 45 13.91 -11.79 0.57
N PHE A 46 13.08 -11.81 1.61
CA PHE A 46 12.01 -12.78 1.77
C PHE A 46 10.81 -12.49 0.85
N PHE A 47 10.59 -11.25 0.42
CA PHE A 47 9.38 -10.88 -0.32
C PHE A 47 9.25 -11.58 -1.68
N THR A 48 10.36 -11.95 -2.33
CA THR A 48 10.31 -12.80 -3.53
C THR A 48 9.76 -14.19 -3.24
N THR A 49 10.15 -14.78 -2.10
CA THR A 49 9.63 -16.10 -1.66
C THR A 49 8.16 -16.01 -1.30
N LEU A 50 7.77 -14.93 -0.61
CA LEU A 50 6.38 -14.66 -0.30
C LEU A 50 5.52 -14.52 -1.56
N ASN A 51 5.99 -13.74 -2.55
CA ASN A 51 5.27 -13.57 -3.82
C ASN A 51 5.03 -14.91 -4.53
N GLN A 52 6.06 -15.78 -4.60
CA GLN A 52 5.92 -17.11 -5.19
C GLN A 52 4.85 -17.95 -4.49
N GLU A 53 4.81 -17.92 -3.16
CA GLU A 53 3.79 -18.63 -2.40
C GLU A 53 2.39 -18.05 -2.61
N VAL A 54 2.25 -16.72 -2.59
CA VAL A 54 0.96 -16.04 -2.80
C VAL A 54 0.42 -16.34 -4.20
N VAL A 55 1.26 -16.24 -5.24
CA VAL A 55 0.89 -16.59 -6.61
C VAL A 55 0.51 -18.07 -6.71
N ALA A 56 1.29 -18.99 -6.12
CA ALA A 56 0.98 -20.42 -6.18
C ALA A 56 -0.38 -20.78 -5.52
N GLN A 57 -0.80 -20.03 -4.51
CA GLN A 57 -2.11 -20.20 -3.89
C GLN A 57 -3.26 -19.60 -4.70
N CYS A 58 -2.99 -18.56 -5.52
CA CYS A 58 -4.04 -17.70 -6.06
C CYS A 58 -4.15 -17.63 -7.59
N ASP A 59 -3.10 -17.97 -8.33
CA ASP A 59 -3.03 -17.99 -9.81
C ASP A 59 -4.26 -18.68 -10.41
N LYS A 60 -4.51 -19.93 -9.98
CA LYS A 60 -5.59 -20.77 -10.54
C LYS A 60 -7.01 -20.38 -10.14
N LEU A 61 -7.22 -19.31 -9.36
CA LEU A 61 -8.56 -18.90 -8.92
C LEU A 61 -9.44 -18.36 -10.06
N ASP A 62 -8.84 -17.98 -11.19
CA ASP A 62 -9.56 -17.59 -12.41
C ASP A 62 -9.73 -18.74 -13.42
N GLY A 63 -9.15 -19.91 -13.14
CA GLY A 63 -9.19 -21.10 -13.99
C GLY A 63 -8.02 -21.24 -14.98
N VAL A 64 -7.07 -20.30 -14.98
CA VAL A 64 -5.85 -20.34 -15.80
C VAL A 64 -4.63 -20.46 -14.88
N ALA A 65 -3.57 -21.13 -15.36
CA ALA A 65 -2.32 -21.25 -14.61
C ALA A 65 -1.21 -20.56 -15.41
N ASP A 66 -1.11 -19.25 -15.27
CA ASP A 66 -0.21 -18.40 -16.06
C ASP A 66 0.70 -17.51 -15.18
N GLY A 67 0.60 -17.65 -13.85
CA GLY A 67 1.36 -16.88 -12.88
C GLY A 67 0.76 -15.49 -12.62
N ILE A 68 -0.48 -15.23 -13.06
CA ILE A 68 -1.15 -13.94 -12.92
C ILE A 68 -2.33 -14.08 -11.95
N ILE A 69 -2.38 -13.21 -10.94
CA ILE A 69 -3.56 -13.10 -10.09
C ILE A 69 -4.53 -12.10 -10.74
N THR A 70 -5.45 -12.58 -11.58
CA THR A 70 -6.40 -11.71 -12.30
C THR A 70 -7.36 -10.96 -11.38
N ASN A 71 -7.71 -11.54 -10.22
CA ASN A 71 -8.60 -10.91 -9.25
C ASN A 71 -8.08 -11.11 -7.81
N PRO A 72 -7.20 -10.21 -7.32
CA PRO A 72 -6.59 -10.35 -6.00
C PRO A 72 -7.60 -10.29 -4.84
N ARG A 73 -8.77 -9.71 -5.06
CA ARG A 73 -9.83 -9.66 -4.03
C ARG A 73 -10.36 -11.04 -3.65
N LYS A 74 -10.29 -12.02 -4.57
CA LYS A 74 -10.61 -13.43 -4.32
C LYS A 74 -9.45 -14.20 -3.68
N CYS A 75 -8.23 -13.67 -3.78
CA CYS A 75 -7.05 -14.26 -3.16
C CYS A 75 -7.09 -13.99 -1.65
N LYS A 76 -7.03 -15.07 -0.86
CA LYS A 76 -6.92 -15.04 0.59
C LYS A 76 -5.78 -15.98 0.99
N PRO A 77 -4.52 -15.55 0.78
CA PRO A 77 -3.39 -16.45 0.95
C PRO A 77 -3.26 -16.88 2.42
N ASP A 78 -3.05 -18.17 2.63
CA ASP A 78 -2.67 -18.74 3.92
C ASP A 78 -1.21 -18.41 4.21
N LEU A 79 -1.01 -17.36 4.99
CA LEU A 79 0.32 -16.88 5.39
C LEU A 79 1.03 -17.83 6.37
N THR A 80 0.34 -18.82 6.95
CA THR A 80 0.99 -19.79 7.87
C THR A 80 1.91 -20.76 7.14
N ARG A 81 1.79 -20.87 5.81
CA ARG A 81 2.64 -21.73 4.97
C ARG A 81 4.06 -21.23 4.85
N VAL A 82 4.31 -19.95 5.13
CA VAL A 82 5.66 -19.38 5.15
C VAL A 82 6.33 -19.43 6.53
N ALA A 83 5.64 -19.94 7.55
CA ALA A 83 6.17 -20.06 8.91
C ALA A 83 7.30 -21.08 9.01
N CYS A 84 8.32 -20.78 9.81
CA CYS A 84 9.37 -21.73 10.15
C CYS A 84 8.78 -22.92 10.92
N GLY A 85 8.98 -24.14 10.39
CA GLY A 85 8.46 -25.37 11.01
C GLY A 85 6.97 -25.64 10.73
N SER A 86 6.35 -24.93 9.78
CA SER A 86 4.97 -25.20 9.38
C SER A 86 4.78 -26.63 8.90
N THR A 87 3.74 -27.31 9.41
CA THR A 87 3.37 -28.67 8.99
C THR A 87 2.85 -28.73 7.56
N ASN A 88 2.45 -27.58 6.99
CA ASN A 88 2.04 -27.41 5.60
C ASN A 88 2.90 -26.34 4.90
N SER A 89 4.22 -26.45 5.06
CA SER A 89 5.17 -25.48 4.50
C SER A 89 4.99 -25.31 2.99
N SER A 90 5.16 -24.07 2.54
CA SER A 90 5.30 -23.74 1.13
C SER A 90 6.50 -24.49 0.50
N PRO A 91 6.43 -24.92 -0.77
CA PRO A 91 7.61 -25.45 -1.46
C PRO A 91 8.71 -24.40 -1.69
N TYR A 92 8.42 -23.12 -1.50
CA TYR A 92 9.37 -22.01 -1.68
C TYR A 92 10.13 -21.66 -0.39
N VAL A 93 9.69 -22.17 0.77
CA VAL A 93 10.37 -21.93 2.06
C VAL A 93 11.25 -23.11 2.47
N ASN A 94 12.25 -22.83 3.30
CA ASN A 94 13.11 -23.83 3.91
C ASN A 94 13.56 -23.38 5.31
N ALA A 95 14.32 -24.22 6.01
CA ALA A 95 14.76 -23.95 7.39
C ALA A 95 15.56 -22.64 7.59
N SER A 96 16.16 -22.10 6.52
CA SER A 96 16.91 -20.84 6.52
C SER A 96 16.18 -19.67 5.84
N ASN A 97 15.03 -19.94 5.18
CA ASN A 97 14.25 -18.97 4.41
C ASN A 97 12.77 -19.18 4.71
N CYS A 98 12.36 -18.82 5.93
CA CYS A 98 11.02 -18.91 6.47
C CYS A 98 10.82 -17.76 7.47
N LEU A 99 9.57 -17.48 7.86
CA LEU A 99 9.25 -16.45 8.83
C LEU A 99 9.04 -17.03 10.23
N SER A 100 9.63 -16.38 11.23
CA SER A 100 9.30 -16.63 12.64
C SER A 100 7.88 -16.16 12.98
N ASP A 101 7.32 -16.61 14.10
CA ASP A 101 6.00 -16.18 14.56
C ASP A 101 5.90 -14.66 14.71
N SER A 102 6.95 -13.99 15.20
CA SER A 102 7.02 -12.54 15.29
C SER A 102 7.02 -11.85 13.92
N GLN A 103 7.63 -12.45 12.91
CA GLN A 103 7.59 -11.92 11.54
C GLN A 103 6.22 -12.14 10.88
N LEU A 104 5.50 -13.21 11.23
CA LEU A 104 4.12 -13.42 10.77
C LEU A 104 3.15 -12.38 11.35
N VAL A 105 3.37 -11.91 12.58
CA VAL A 105 2.61 -10.76 13.14
C VAL A 105 2.79 -9.52 12.26
N THR A 106 4.03 -9.21 11.88
CA THR A 106 4.34 -8.10 10.95
C THR A 106 3.69 -8.32 9.59
N LEU A 107 3.80 -9.52 9.02
CA LEU A 107 3.26 -9.83 7.69
C LEU A 107 1.73 -9.67 7.66
N LYS A 108 1.05 -10.15 8.71
CA LYS A 108 -0.40 -9.98 8.86
C LYS A 108 -0.80 -8.52 8.98
N ALA A 109 -0.02 -7.72 9.70
CA ALA A 109 -0.26 -6.27 9.80
C ALA A 109 -0.12 -5.59 8.44
N ILE A 110 0.88 -5.95 7.64
CA ILE A 110 1.09 -5.40 6.29
C ILE A 110 -0.14 -5.64 5.40
N TYR A 111 -0.73 -6.85 5.41
CA TYR A 111 -1.97 -7.19 4.66
C TYR A 111 -3.27 -6.72 5.33
N THR A 112 -3.21 -5.84 6.34
CA THR A 112 -4.40 -5.31 7.00
C THR A 112 -4.62 -3.86 6.58
N ASN A 113 -5.87 -3.47 6.30
CA ASN A 113 -6.21 -2.09 5.98
C ASN A 113 -5.76 -1.15 7.10
N TRP A 114 -5.32 0.05 6.71
CA TRP A 114 -5.00 1.08 7.68
C TRP A 114 -6.27 1.72 8.21
N THR A 115 -6.55 1.55 9.50
CA THR A 115 -7.76 2.04 10.15
C THR A 115 -7.41 2.92 11.35
N SER A 116 -8.23 3.93 11.59
CA SER A 116 -8.12 4.75 12.80
C SER A 116 -8.51 3.96 14.06
N SER A 117 -8.25 4.54 15.24
CA SER A 117 -8.59 3.93 16.53
C SER A 117 -10.09 3.67 16.74
N ASN A 118 -10.97 4.33 15.97
CA ASN A 118 -12.42 4.13 16.03
C ASN A 118 -12.95 3.12 14.99
N GLY A 119 -12.06 2.55 14.16
CA GLY A 119 -12.41 1.59 13.10
C GLY A 119 -12.70 2.21 11.73
N GLU A 120 -12.56 3.53 11.57
CA GLU A 120 -12.67 4.20 10.27
C GLU A 120 -11.52 3.78 9.33
N LEU A 121 -11.85 3.49 8.07
CA LEU A 121 -10.85 3.21 7.04
C LEU A 121 -10.10 4.50 6.68
N LEU A 122 -8.79 4.48 6.84
CA LEU A 122 -7.90 5.56 6.37
C LEU A 122 -7.37 5.23 4.97
N PHE A 123 -6.90 4.01 4.75
CA PHE A 123 -6.47 3.58 3.41
C PHE A 123 -6.54 2.05 3.25
N PRO A 124 -6.90 1.52 2.06
CA PRO A 124 -6.84 0.09 1.80
C PRO A 124 -5.40 -0.43 1.85
N THR A 125 -5.24 -1.69 2.25
CA THR A 125 -3.94 -2.36 2.18
C THR A 125 -3.57 -2.74 0.75
N VAL A 126 -2.32 -3.15 0.56
CA VAL A 126 -1.75 -3.71 -0.66
C VAL A 126 -2.44 -5.02 -1.06
N GLU A 127 -2.70 -5.19 -2.35
CA GLU A 127 -3.36 -6.39 -2.89
C GLU A 127 -2.37 -7.58 -2.95
N PRO A 128 -2.81 -8.83 -2.70
CA PRO A 128 -2.01 -10.03 -2.94
C PRO A 128 -1.49 -10.09 -4.38
N GLY A 129 -0.21 -10.41 -4.54
CA GLY A 129 0.49 -10.43 -5.83
C GLY A 129 1.40 -9.21 -6.05
N SER A 130 1.26 -8.16 -5.24
CA SER A 130 2.12 -6.96 -5.29
C SER A 130 3.48 -7.14 -4.60
N GLU A 131 3.73 -8.28 -3.95
CA GLU A 131 4.90 -8.49 -3.07
C GLU A 131 6.22 -8.43 -3.83
N PHE A 132 6.22 -8.66 -5.15
CA PHE A 132 7.41 -8.53 -5.98
C PHE A 132 8.06 -7.14 -5.85
N GLY A 133 7.27 -6.09 -5.61
CA GLY A 133 7.76 -4.72 -5.46
C GLY A 133 8.02 -4.28 -4.02
N TRP A 134 7.63 -5.09 -3.02
CA TRP A 134 7.70 -4.70 -1.61
C TRP A 134 9.12 -4.54 -1.08
N SER A 135 10.12 -5.10 -1.76
CA SER A 135 11.54 -4.85 -1.43
C SER A 135 11.91 -3.36 -1.49
N GLN A 136 11.12 -2.54 -2.20
CA GLN A 136 11.30 -1.09 -2.30
C GLN A 136 10.22 -0.30 -1.56
N THR A 137 9.01 -0.84 -1.41
CA THR A 137 7.86 -0.10 -0.86
C THR A 137 7.50 -0.46 0.58
N VAL A 138 8.05 -1.55 1.13
CA VAL A 138 7.81 -2.04 2.50
C VAL A 138 9.15 -2.42 3.18
N ASN A 139 10.20 -1.65 2.93
CA ASN A 139 11.56 -1.93 3.42
C ASN A 139 11.89 -1.24 4.75
N GLY A 140 10.90 -0.61 5.39
CA GLY A 140 11.08 0.14 6.63
C GLY A 140 11.47 1.61 6.43
N ILE A 141 11.60 2.05 5.17
CA ILE A 141 11.93 3.43 4.79
C ILE A 141 10.88 3.91 3.78
N PRO A 142 9.98 4.83 4.17
CA PRO A 142 8.92 5.28 3.26
C PRO A 142 9.48 6.01 2.04
N TYR A 143 8.81 5.83 0.89
CA TYR A 143 9.14 6.52 -0.35
C TYR A 143 9.06 8.04 -0.16
N GLY A 144 10.12 8.76 -0.54
CA GLY A 144 10.40 10.15 -0.15
C GLY A 144 9.26 11.17 -0.23
N PRO A 145 8.40 11.18 -1.27
CA PRO A 145 7.25 12.09 -1.34
C PRO A 145 6.33 12.04 -0.12
N ALA A 146 6.19 10.88 0.53
CA ALA A 146 5.33 10.71 1.68
C ALA A 146 5.81 11.44 2.94
N PRO A 147 7.03 11.20 3.47
CA PRO A 147 7.55 11.98 4.58
C PRO A 147 7.76 13.46 4.23
N ASP A 148 8.06 13.80 2.97
CA ASP A 148 8.22 15.18 2.52
C ASP A 148 6.89 15.94 2.51
N PHE A 149 5.79 15.29 2.11
CA PHE A 149 4.44 15.86 2.17
C PHE A 149 4.11 16.31 3.60
N PHE A 150 4.28 15.42 4.59
CA PHE A 150 4.04 15.77 5.98
C PHE A 150 5.02 16.82 6.52
N SER A 151 6.31 16.70 6.19
CA SER A 151 7.32 17.65 6.68
C SER A 151 7.08 19.07 6.15
N TYR A 152 6.86 19.22 4.85
CA TYR A 152 6.94 20.53 4.21
C TYR A 152 5.56 21.13 3.93
N GLN A 153 4.56 20.32 3.59
CA GLN A 153 3.22 20.83 3.25
C GLN A 153 2.30 20.88 4.46
N VAL A 154 2.39 19.91 5.37
CA VAL A 154 1.52 19.82 6.55
C VAL A 154 2.13 20.53 7.76
N LEU A 155 3.40 20.25 8.07
CA LEU A 155 4.11 20.80 9.24
C LEU A 155 4.86 22.11 8.95
N ASN A 156 4.88 22.56 7.69
CA ASN A 156 5.57 23.78 7.24
C ASN A 156 7.03 23.88 7.73
N LYS A 157 7.77 22.76 7.65
CA LYS A 157 9.21 22.73 7.94
C LYS A 157 9.95 23.32 6.74
N THR A 158 11.04 24.03 7.01
CA THR A 158 11.84 24.70 5.96
C THR A 158 13.24 24.09 5.81
N SER A 159 13.64 23.23 6.74
CA SER A 159 14.91 22.51 6.73
C SER A 159 14.71 21.04 6.37
N VAL A 160 15.62 20.48 5.57
CA VAL A 160 15.63 19.04 5.26
C VAL A 160 15.79 18.22 6.53
N GLN A 161 14.87 17.29 6.76
CA GLN A 161 14.87 16.42 7.92
C GLN A 161 14.16 15.08 7.63
N THR A 162 14.52 14.04 8.37
CA THR A 162 13.75 12.80 8.37
C THR A 162 12.50 12.99 9.22
N LEU A 163 11.33 12.64 8.67
CA LEU A 163 10.09 12.61 9.45
C LEU A 163 10.21 11.54 10.54
N GLN A 164 10.14 11.97 11.80
CA GLN A 164 10.04 11.10 12.97
C GLN A 164 8.61 11.20 13.49
N ILE A 165 7.85 10.12 13.37
CA ILE A 165 6.43 10.11 13.67
C ILE A 165 5.98 8.75 14.20
N ASN A 166 5.06 8.77 15.16
CA ASN A 166 4.38 7.55 15.62
C ASN A 166 3.00 7.46 14.97
N GLU A 167 2.37 6.30 15.12
CA GLU A 167 1.07 6.00 14.51
C GLU A 167 -0.03 7.03 14.86
N THR A 168 -0.15 7.38 16.15
CA THR A 168 -1.16 8.36 16.60
C THR A 168 -0.97 9.73 15.94
N GLU A 169 0.27 10.21 15.86
CA GLU A 169 0.57 11.49 15.25
C GLU A 169 0.41 11.44 13.72
N LEU A 170 0.73 10.31 13.09
CA LEU A 170 0.52 10.10 11.65
C LEU A 170 -0.96 10.20 11.27
N GLN A 171 -1.84 9.53 12.03
CA GLN A 171 -3.29 9.63 11.83
C GLN A 171 -3.78 11.07 12.03
N ARG A 172 -3.29 11.77 13.07
CA ARG A 172 -3.66 13.17 13.34
C ARG A 172 -3.24 14.09 12.20
N LEU A 173 -2.00 13.97 11.70
CA LEU A 173 -1.51 14.78 10.59
C LEU A 173 -2.22 14.45 9.27
N THR A 174 -2.55 13.18 9.04
CA THR A 174 -3.32 12.77 7.86
C THR A 174 -4.71 13.40 7.87
N ALA A 175 -5.41 13.39 9.00
CA ALA A 175 -6.72 14.03 9.14
C ALA A 175 -6.66 15.55 8.93
N ILE A 176 -5.61 16.22 9.45
CA ILE A 176 -5.39 17.65 9.20
C ILE A 176 -5.17 17.89 7.72
N ALA A 177 -4.28 17.12 7.09
CA ALA A 177 -3.93 17.28 5.68
C ALA A 177 -5.12 17.01 4.74
N ASP A 178 -5.98 16.05 5.08
CA ASP A 178 -7.20 15.75 4.34
C ASP A 178 -8.24 16.88 4.46
N THR A 179 -8.32 17.51 5.64
CA THR A 179 -9.21 18.66 5.88
C THR A 179 -8.70 19.95 5.23
N THR A 180 -7.39 20.21 5.30
CA THR A 180 -6.79 21.46 4.80
C THR A 180 -6.43 21.40 3.32
N ASP A 181 -6.28 20.19 2.76
CA ASP A 181 -5.96 19.92 1.36
C ASP A 181 -4.85 20.84 0.81
N PRO A 182 -3.63 20.79 1.41
CA PRO A 182 -2.56 21.69 1.03
C PRO A 182 -2.23 21.52 -0.46
N GLY A 183 -2.25 22.64 -1.17
CA GLY A 183 -2.02 22.67 -2.62
C GLY A 183 -3.17 22.14 -3.48
N HIS A 184 -4.34 21.87 -2.90
CA HIS A 184 -5.46 21.23 -3.60
C HIS A 184 -5.07 19.90 -4.27
N SER A 185 -4.35 19.07 -3.50
CA SER A 185 -3.74 17.83 -3.98
C SER A 185 -4.73 16.66 -4.01
N ASN A 186 -5.85 16.75 -3.30
CA ASN A 186 -6.92 15.77 -3.37
C ASN A 186 -7.67 15.84 -4.72
N ALA A 187 -7.76 14.70 -5.41
CA ALA A 187 -8.52 14.51 -6.65
C ALA A 187 -9.70 13.53 -6.44
N ILE A 188 -10.37 13.64 -5.30
CA ILE A 188 -11.44 12.72 -4.85
C ILE A 188 -12.87 13.24 -5.08
N ASP A 189 -13.05 14.40 -5.73
CA ASP A 189 -14.39 14.92 -6.05
C ASP A 189 -15.10 13.99 -7.07
N PRO A 190 -16.18 13.30 -6.68
CA PRO A 190 -16.86 12.37 -7.58
C PRO A 190 -17.71 13.10 -8.64
N ASN A 191 -17.89 14.42 -8.54
CA ASN A 191 -18.73 15.19 -9.44
C ASN A 191 -18.03 15.51 -10.77
N LEU A 192 -17.95 14.51 -11.64
CA LEU A 192 -17.41 14.64 -12.99
C LEU A 192 -18.43 15.15 -14.02
N LYS A 193 -19.63 15.58 -13.58
CA LYS A 193 -20.70 16.04 -14.47
C LYS A 193 -20.26 17.14 -15.44
N PRO A 194 -19.50 18.17 -15.03
CA PRO A 194 -19.06 19.21 -15.97
C PRO A 194 -18.21 18.66 -17.13
N PHE A 195 -17.29 17.74 -16.85
CA PHE A 195 -16.42 17.10 -17.85
C PHE A 195 -17.21 16.25 -18.85
N PHE A 196 -18.17 15.45 -18.36
CA PHE A 196 -18.99 14.62 -19.25
C PHE A 196 -20.06 15.41 -20.02
N LYS A 197 -20.59 16.50 -19.45
CA LYS A 197 -21.64 17.33 -20.09
C LYS A 197 -21.17 17.97 -21.40
N ARG A 198 -19.88 18.31 -21.50
CA ARG A 198 -19.25 18.84 -22.71
C ARG A 198 -18.76 17.77 -23.70
N GLY A 199 -18.94 16.49 -23.38
CA GLY A 199 -18.55 15.37 -24.25
C GLY A 199 -17.24 14.67 -23.88
N GLY A 200 -16.57 15.07 -22.79
CA GLY A 200 -15.31 14.50 -22.34
C GLY A 200 -15.36 12.99 -22.12
N LYS A 201 -14.22 12.30 -22.30
CA LYS A 201 -14.08 10.84 -22.09
C LYS A 201 -12.99 10.56 -21.07
N LEU A 202 -13.25 9.66 -20.12
CA LEU A 202 -12.28 9.22 -19.12
C LEU A 202 -12.08 7.71 -19.25
N LEU A 203 -10.83 7.29 -19.42
CA LEU A 203 -10.39 5.92 -19.26
C LEU A 203 -9.48 5.88 -18.03
N GLN A 204 -9.88 5.14 -17.01
CA GLN A 204 -9.07 4.91 -15.82
C GLN A 204 -8.65 3.44 -15.74
N TYR A 205 -7.40 3.20 -15.36
CA TYR A 205 -6.87 1.85 -15.16
C TYR A 205 -5.94 1.80 -13.95
N HIS A 206 -5.82 0.62 -13.35
CA HIS A 206 -4.94 0.35 -12.21
C HIS A 206 -4.37 -1.06 -12.34
N GLY A 207 -3.10 -1.24 -12.03
CA GLY A 207 -2.47 -2.57 -12.03
C GLY A 207 -2.75 -3.30 -10.73
N PHE A 208 -3.34 -4.50 -10.77
CA PHE A 208 -3.64 -5.25 -9.54
C PHE A 208 -2.42 -5.65 -8.72
N ALA A 209 -1.24 -5.71 -9.33
CA ALA A 209 0.01 -6.00 -8.64
C ALA A 209 0.83 -4.72 -8.32
N ASP A 210 0.22 -3.53 -8.34
CA ASP A 210 0.91 -2.28 -8.00
C ASP A 210 1.43 -2.34 -6.55
N PRO A 211 2.75 -2.20 -6.31
CA PRO A 211 3.34 -2.30 -4.98
C PRO A 211 3.31 -1.00 -4.19
N LEU A 212 2.85 0.10 -4.78
CA LEU A 212 2.93 1.45 -4.22
C LEU A 212 1.55 2.08 -3.99
N ILE A 213 0.60 1.88 -4.92
CA ILE A 213 -0.75 2.46 -4.84
C ILE A 213 -1.78 1.32 -4.93
N SER A 214 -2.67 1.23 -3.94
CA SER A 214 -3.78 0.26 -3.88
C SER A 214 -5.11 0.88 -4.30
#